data_AF-A0AAN8M916-F1
#
_entry.id   AF-A0AAN8M916-F1
#
_cell.length_a   1.000
_cell.length_b   1.000
_cell.length_c   1.000
_cell.angle_alpha   90.00
_cell.angle_beta   90.00
_cell.angle_gamma   90.00
#
_symmetry.space_group_name_H-M   'P 1'
#
loop_
_entity.id
_entity.type
_entity.pdbx_description
1 polymer ?
#
loop_
_entity_poly.entity_id
_entity_poly.type
_entity_poly.pdbx_seq_one_letter_code
_entity_poly.pdbx_strand_id
1 'polypeptide(L)'
;MDMLNSDKHVIECKKRCGDVCCVYLLVIQIDRFTEEKRGILEQLDEALGEIREKTIVLFTSGEQLTNNTFDEFIKEADSHLK
;
A
#
# COMPACT_ATOMS: atom_id res chain seq x y z
N MET A 1 -10.23 16.33 0.33
CA MET A 1 -9.57 16.34 1.65
C MET A 1 -8.09 16.20 1.34
N ASP A 2 -7.36 17.30 1.38
CA ASP A 2 -6.03 17.38 0.80
C ASP A 2 -5.02 16.54 1.59
N MET A 3 -4.56 15.45 0.97
CA MET A 3 -3.41 14.67 1.44
C MET A 3 -2.09 15.46 1.37
N LEU A 4 -2.13 16.70 0.82
CA LEU A 4 -1.05 17.68 0.84
C LEU A 4 -0.70 18.18 2.24
N ASN A 5 -1.51 17.88 3.26
CA ASN A 5 -1.01 17.83 4.64
C ASN A 5 -0.34 16.48 4.86
N SER A 6 0.87 16.33 4.33
CA SER A 6 1.72 15.17 4.54
C SER A 6 1.77 14.82 6.02
N ASP A 7 1.26 13.64 6.36
CA ASP A 7 1.23 13.12 7.71
C ASP A 7 2.65 13.16 8.28
N LYS A 8 2.87 13.81 9.43
CA LYS A 8 4.22 14.01 10.00
C LYS A 8 5.02 12.73 10.07
N HIS A 9 4.32 11.61 10.31
CA HIS A 9 4.90 10.28 10.40
C HIS A 9 5.53 9.80 9.07
N VAL A 10 4.97 10.17 7.92
CA VAL A 10 5.47 9.76 6.59
C VAL A 10 6.80 10.47 6.27
N ILE A 11 6.86 11.78 6.50
CA ILE A 11 8.09 12.56 6.29
C ILE A 11 9.19 12.11 7.25
N GLU A 12 8.85 11.84 8.52
CA GLU A 12 9.83 11.38 9.50
C GLU A 12 10.35 9.97 9.21
N CYS A 13 9.49 9.08 8.71
CA CYS A 13 9.89 7.76 8.22
C CYS A 13 10.96 7.87 7.12
N LYS A 14 10.72 8.71 6.11
CA LYS A 14 11.65 8.93 4.99
C LYS A 14 13.03 9.43 5.46
N LYS A 15 13.10 10.29 6.48
CA LYS A 15 14.37 10.80 7.02
C LYS A 15 15.18 9.76 7.79
N ARG A 16 14.52 8.78 8.41
CA ARG A 16 15.18 7.71 9.19
C ARG A 16 15.72 6.60 8.29
N CYS A 17 15.08 6.40 7.15
CA CYS A 17 15.53 5.56 6.05
C CYS A 17 16.74 6.22 5.35
N GLY A 18 17.97 5.90 5.75
CA GLY A 18 19.17 6.32 5.03
C GLY A 18 19.26 5.75 3.60
N ASP A 19 20.18 6.27 2.78
CA ASP A 19 20.30 5.97 1.33
C ASP A 19 20.58 4.49 0.97
N VAL A 20 20.79 3.62 1.96
CA VAL A 20 21.09 2.20 1.74
C VAL A 20 19.81 1.38 1.76
N CYS A 21 19.23 1.21 0.56
CA CYS A 21 18.26 0.18 0.20
C CYS A 21 17.04 0.02 1.14
N CYS A 22 16.19 1.04 1.16
CA CYS A 22 14.89 0.94 1.86
C CYS A 22 13.85 0.26 0.96
N VAL A 23 13.17 -0.74 1.53
CA VAL A 23 11.93 -1.31 0.98
C VAL A 23 10.74 -0.76 1.76
N TYR A 24 9.64 -0.51 1.07
CA TYR A 24 8.38 -0.07 1.67
C TYR A 24 7.47 -1.28 1.85
N LEU A 25 6.99 -1.51 3.07
CA LEU A 25 6.02 -2.57 3.34
C LEU A 25 4.62 -1.96 3.42
N LEU A 26 3.80 -2.17 2.41
CA LEU A 26 2.40 -1.74 2.39
C LEU A 26 1.52 -2.85 2.95
N VAL A 27 1.03 -2.67 4.17
CA VAL A 27 0.18 -3.66 4.85
C VAL A 27 -1.30 -3.38 4.58
N ILE A 28 -1.99 -4.32 3.96
CA ILE A 28 -3.42 -4.24 3.64
C ILE A 28 -4.16 -5.35 4.39
N GLN A 29 -5.20 -5.00 5.13
CA GLN A 29 -6.12 -5.97 5.72
C GLN A 29 -7.23 -6.29 4.72
N ILE A 30 -7.43 -7.58 4.44
CA ILE A 30 -8.34 -8.07 3.40
C ILE A 30 -9.78 -7.60 3.64
N ASP A 31 -10.24 -7.61 4.89
CA ASP A 31 -11.59 -7.17 5.29
C ASP A 31 -11.78 -5.64 5.29
N ARG A 32 -10.70 -4.87 5.09
CA ARG A 32 -10.72 -3.40 5.11
C ARG A 32 -10.30 -2.77 3.80
N PHE A 33 -10.09 -3.54 2.75
CA PHE A 33 -9.78 -3.01 1.43
C PHE A 33 -11.09 -2.68 0.72
N THR A 34 -11.52 -1.42 0.85
CA THR A 34 -12.74 -0.87 0.24
C THR A 34 -12.39 0.01 -0.96
N GLU A 35 -13.39 0.38 -1.77
CA GLU A 35 -13.19 1.30 -2.91
C GLU A 35 -12.53 2.63 -2.53
N GLU A 36 -12.70 3.11 -1.29
CA GLU A 36 -12.08 4.35 -0.81
C GLU A 36 -10.55 4.27 -0.70
N LYS A 37 -9.97 3.07 -0.66
CA LYS A 37 -8.51 2.86 -0.64
C LYS A 37 -7.93 2.64 -2.03
N ARG A 38 -8.77 2.72 -3.08
CA ARG A 38 -8.31 2.75 -4.46
C ARG A 38 -7.46 4.00 -4.67
N GLY A 39 -6.26 3.81 -5.18
CA GLY A 39 -5.30 4.88 -5.39
C GLY A 39 -4.32 5.15 -4.26
N ILE A 40 -4.24 4.28 -3.25
CA ILE A 40 -3.20 4.39 -2.21
C ILE A 40 -1.78 4.33 -2.80
N LEU A 41 -1.58 3.59 -3.90
CA LEU A 41 -0.29 3.52 -4.58
C LEU A 41 0.02 4.82 -5.34
N GLU A 42 -0.92 5.42 -6.07
CA GLU A 42 -0.73 6.77 -6.65
C GLU A 42 -0.38 7.80 -5.58
N GLN A 43 -1.12 7.78 -4.47
CA GLN A 43 -0.90 8.69 -3.35
C GLN A 43 0.49 8.50 -2.70
N LEU A 44 0.96 7.26 -2.61
CA LEU A 44 2.29 6.95 -2.08
C LEU A 44 3.40 7.36 -3.07
N ASP A 45 3.19 7.17 -4.38
CA ASP A 45 4.14 7.62 -5.41
C ASP A 45 4.31 9.14 -5.38
N GLU A 46 3.21 9.89 -5.27
CA GLU A 46 3.24 11.35 -5.14
C GLU A 46 4.00 11.82 -3.89
N ALA A 47 3.84 11.11 -2.76
CA ALA A 47 4.44 11.51 -1.48
C ALA A 47 5.90 11.09 -1.33
N LEU A 48 6.28 9.92 -1.84
CA LEU A 48 7.56 9.28 -1.58
C LEU A 48 8.50 9.27 -2.78
N GLY A 49 7.99 9.50 -3.99
CA GLY A 49 8.68 9.34 -5.28
C GLY A 49 8.40 7.96 -5.88
N GLU A 50 9.17 7.54 -6.87
CA GLU A 50 9.03 6.20 -7.48
C GLU A 50 9.41 5.10 -6.47
N ILE A 51 8.43 4.62 -5.71
CA ILE A 51 8.61 3.58 -4.70
C ILE A 51 8.09 2.22 -5.14
N ARG A 52 7.38 2.13 -6.27
CA ARG A 52 6.75 0.88 -6.75
C ARG A 52 7.73 -0.28 -6.78
N GLU A 53 8.91 -0.06 -7.37
CA GLU A 53 9.97 -1.07 -7.48
C GLU A 53 10.57 -1.50 -6.13
N LYS A 54 10.34 -0.72 -5.08
CA LYS A 54 10.83 -0.96 -3.71
C LYS A 54 9.70 -1.34 -2.75
N THR A 55 8.47 -1.51 -3.24
CA THR A 55 7.30 -1.76 -2.38
C THR A 55 6.92 -3.24 -2.38
N ILE A 56 6.79 -3.81 -1.20
CA ILE A 56 6.21 -5.13 -0.95
C ILE A 56 4.81 -4.92 -0.39
N VAL A 57 3.79 -5.48 -1.04
CA VAL A 57 2.41 -5.45 -0.52
C VAL A 57 2.16 -6.71 0.30
N LEU A 58 1.86 -6.52 1.58
CA LEU A 58 1.54 -7.60 2.51
C LEU A 58 0.05 -7.57 2.85
N PHE A 59 -0.68 -8.58 2.36
CA PHE A 59 -2.07 -8.80 2.74
C PHE A 59 -2.13 -9.56 4.07
N THR A 60 -3.00 -9.11 4.97
CA THR A 60 -3.19 -9.66 6.32
C THR A 60 -4.66 -10.05 6.53
N SER A 61 -4.90 -10.86 7.55
CA SER A 61 -6.21 -11.48 7.82
C SER A 61 -6.65 -12.44 6.70
N GLY A 62 -5.73 -13.30 6.25
CA GLY A 62 -5.96 -14.29 5.19
C GLY A 62 -7.10 -15.25 5.48
N GLU A 63 -7.35 -15.53 6.75
CA GLU A 63 -8.48 -16.33 7.25
C GLU A 63 -9.86 -15.74 6.87
N GLN A 64 -9.93 -14.45 6.50
CA GLN A 64 -11.15 -13.79 6.04
C GLN A 64 -11.49 -14.11 4.57
N LEU A 65 -10.55 -14.72 3.83
CA LEU A 65 -10.80 -15.28 2.49
C LEU A 65 -11.61 -16.57 2.62
N THR A 66 -12.89 -16.43 2.96
CA THR A 66 -13.75 -17.57 3.29
C THR A 66 -14.06 -18.45 2.08
N ASN A 67 -14.31 -17.86 0.91
CA ASN A 67 -14.74 -18.58 -0.30
C ASN A 67 -13.89 -18.32 -1.55
N ASN A 68 -12.96 -17.37 -1.49
CA ASN A 68 -12.10 -17.01 -2.62
C ASN A 68 -10.66 -17.42 -2.33
N THR A 69 -9.97 -17.93 -3.34
CA THR A 69 -8.52 -18.03 -3.30
C THR A 69 -7.90 -16.63 -3.25
N PHE A 70 -6.67 -16.53 -2.76
CA PHE A 70 -5.94 -15.26 -2.79
C PHE A 70 -5.80 -14.71 -4.22
N ASP A 71 -5.59 -15.60 -5.21
CA ASP A 71 -5.51 -15.20 -6.62
C ASP A 71 -6.81 -14.60 -7.16
N GLU A 72 -7.96 -15.13 -6.73
CA GLU A 72 -9.28 -14.56 -7.08
C GLU A 72 -9.47 -13.20 -6.42
N PHE A 73 -9.09 -13.05 -5.15
CA PHE A 73 -9.10 -11.76 -4.46
C PHE A 73 -8.22 -10.72 -5.19
N ILE A 74 -7.02 -11.09 -5.63
CA ILE A 74 -6.14 -10.20 -6.40
C ILE A 74 -6.70 -9.89 -7.80
N LYS A 75 -7.36 -10.84 -8.45
CA LYS A 75 -8.04 -10.61 -9.74
C LYS A 75 -9.22 -9.63 -9.61
N GLU A 76 -9.92 -9.65 -8.50
CA GLU A 76 -11.00 -8.69 -8.20
C GLU A 76 -10.46 -7.36 -7.66
N ALA A 77 -9.24 -7.36 -7.12
CA ALA A 77 -8.56 -6.17 -6.65
C ALA A 77 -8.26 -5.19 -7.80
N ASP A 78 -8.04 -3.94 -7.38
CA ASP A 78 -7.77 -2.79 -8.24
C ASP A 78 -6.66 -3.10 -9.27
N SER A 79 -6.82 -2.65 -10.52
CA SER A 79 -5.80 -2.82 -11.56
C SER A 79 -4.46 -2.19 -11.20
N HIS A 80 -4.45 -1.20 -10.31
CA HIS A 80 -3.25 -0.56 -9.81
C HIS A 80 -2.45 -1.42 -8.81
N LEU A 81 -3.05 -2.50 -8.28
CA LEU A 81 -2.37 -3.52 -7.46
C LEU A 81 -1.85 -4.71 -8.27
N LYS A 82 -2.08 -4.73 -9.58
CA LYS A 82 -1.69 -5.80 -10.51
C LYS A 82 -0.42 -5.45 -11.28
#